data_AF-A0A3D5ZJK7-F1
#
_entry.id   AF-A0A3D5ZJK7-F1
#
_cell.length_a   1.000
_cell.length_b   1.000
_cell.length_c   1.000
_cell.angle_alpha   90.00
_cell.angle_beta   90.00
_cell.angle_gamma   90.00
#
_symmetry.space_group_name_H-M   'P 1'
#
loop_
_entity.id
_entity.type
_entity.pdbx_description
1 polymer ?
#
loop_
_entity_poly.entity_id
_entity_poly.type
_entity_poly.pdbx_seq_one_letter_code
_entity_poly.pdbx_strand_id
1 'polypeptide(L)'
;EPHASARVVRGGPVGNQHGFVLHTPDYEDMQTMRNHQRGLNMTNSLEVMRAIAKGQGPERFRLMLGYAGWGDGQLEDEIKRHDWLTAPFDIDDVFSNDGEALWDRLMGKLQIDLAGYSDVSGSA
;
A
#
# COMPACT_ATOMS: atom_id res chain seq x y z
N GLU A 1 20.54 11.53 18.54
CA GLU A 1 20.44 10.09 18.22
C GLU A 1 20.00 9.94 16.78
N PRO A 2 20.48 8.95 16.01
CA PRO A 2 20.01 8.79 14.63
C PRO A 2 18.57 8.25 14.69
N HIS A 3 17.62 9.11 14.38
CA HIS A 3 16.24 8.68 14.18
C HIS A 3 16.21 7.73 12.98
N ALA A 4 15.51 6.60 13.10
CA ALA A 4 15.25 5.72 11.97
C ALA A 4 14.64 6.55 10.82
N SER A 5 15.34 6.65 9.69
CA SER A 5 14.86 7.38 8.53
C SER A 5 13.77 6.57 7.83
N ALA A 6 12.50 6.82 8.18
CA ALA A 6 11.37 6.16 7.56
C ALA A 6 10.80 7.00 6.41
N ARG A 7 10.67 6.41 5.22
CA ARG A 7 10.00 7.04 4.08
C ARG A 7 8.50 7.11 4.33
N VAL A 8 7.92 8.30 4.17
CA VAL A 8 6.47 8.49 4.14
C VAL A 8 6.01 8.46 2.69
N VAL A 9 5.01 7.63 2.38
CA VAL A 9 4.39 7.58 1.05
C VAL A 9 2.99 8.19 1.09
N ARG A 10 2.49 8.60 -0.08
CA ARG A 10 1.11 9.07 -0.22
C ARG A 10 0.20 7.86 -0.40
N GLY A 11 -0.71 7.62 0.53
CA GLY A 11 -1.68 6.51 0.47
C GLY A 11 -2.89 6.81 -0.41
N GLY A 12 -3.19 8.09 -0.67
CA GLY A 12 -4.22 8.50 -1.62
C GLY A 12 -4.58 9.98 -1.52
N PRO A 13 -5.71 10.39 -2.11
CA PRO A 13 -6.15 11.79 -2.09
C PRO A 13 -6.98 12.17 -0.85
N VAL A 14 -7.55 11.20 -0.13
CA VAL A 14 -8.48 11.44 0.98
C VAL A 14 -7.75 11.41 2.31
N GLY A 15 -8.14 12.29 3.24
CA GLY A 15 -7.67 12.22 4.63
C GLY A 15 -6.17 12.44 4.80
N ASN A 16 -5.54 13.30 3.99
CA ASN A 16 -4.08 13.53 3.98
C ASN A 16 -3.50 14.03 5.32
N GLN A 17 -4.35 14.41 6.27
CA GLN A 17 -3.94 14.75 7.65
C GLN A 17 -3.82 13.52 8.57
N HIS A 18 -4.33 12.37 8.15
CA HIS A 18 -4.26 11.11 8.88
C HIS A 18 -3.10 10.26 8.39
N GLY A 19 -2.29 9.80 9.33
CA GLY A 19 -1.19 8.86 9.11
C GLY A 19 -1.61 7.44 9.43
N PHE A 20 -1.18 6.50 8.60
CA PHE A 20 -1.38 5.08 8.77
C PHE A 20 -0.04 4.37 8.73
N VAL A 21 0.10 3.35 9.58
CA VAL A 21 1.23 2.43 9.56
C VAL A 21 0.68 1.08 9.15
N LEU A 22 1.04 0.62 7.95
CA LEU A 22 0.82 -0.76 7.54
C LEU A 22 2.05 -1.57 7.92
N HIS A 23 1.89 -2.69 8.62
CA HIS A 23 3.01 -3.43 9.18
C HIS A 23 2.73 -4.92 9.30
N THR A 24 3.79 -5.69 9.59
CA THR A 24 3.71 -7.11 9.90
C THR A 24 3.05 -7.38 11.27
N PRO A 25 2.54 -8.59 11.54
CA PRO A 25 1.72 -8.86 12.73
C PRO A 25 2.52 -9.02 14.04
N ASP A 26 3.84 -8.83 14.00
CA ASP A 26 4.76 -8.86 15.14
C ASP A 26 4.65 -7.63 16.06
N TYR A 27 3.88 -6.63 15.64
CA TYR A 27 3.53 -5.46 16.45
C TYR A 27 2.01 -5.34 16.60
N GLU A 28 1.58 -4.89 17.79
CA GLU A 28 0.18 -4.59 18.06
C GLU A 28 0.04 -3.50 19.14
N ASP A 29 -0.96 -2.63 18.98
CA ASP A 29 -1.43 -1.72 20.00
C ASP A 29 -2.98 -1.66 20.02
N MET A 30 -3.54 -0.79 20.86
CA MET A 30 -4.99 -0.65 21.04
C MET A 30 -5.74 -0.15 19.79
N GLN A 31 -5.03 0.45 18.83
CA GLN A 31 -5.59 0.99 17.59
C GLN A 31 -5.23 0.13 16.37
N THR A 32 -4.63 -1.04 16.58
CA THR A 32 -4.33 -1.98 15.51
C THR A 32 -5.60 -2.62 14.96
N MET A 33 -5.83 -2.40 13.68
CA MET A 33 -6.76 -3.18 12.86
C MET A 33 -6.04 -4.40 12.30
N ARG A 34 -6.48 -5.59 12.70
CA ARG A 34 -5.89 -6.86 12.29
C ARG A 34 -6.43 -7.30 10.92
N ASN A 35 -5.55 -7.70 10.01
CA ASN A 35 -5.95 -8.44 8.81
C ASN A 35 -5.48 -9.89 8.91
N HIS A 36 -6.29 -10.70 9.60
CA HIS A 36 -6.01 -12.11 9.89
C HIS A 36 -5.77 -12.98 8.66
N GLN A 37 -6.27 -12.58 7.48
CA GLN A 37 -6.19 -13.40 6.27
C GLN A 37 -4.92 -13.16 5.46
N ARG A 38 -4.22 -12.04 5.68
CA ARG A 38 -3.14 -11.60 4.77
C ARG A 38 -1.81 -11.29 5.46
N GLY A 39 -1.70 -11.57 6.77
CA GLY A 39 -0.45 -11.36 7.51
C GLY A 39 -0.03 -9.90 7.57
N LEU A 40 -1.00 -8.98 7.59
CA LEU A 40 -0.78 -7.53 7.65
C LEU A 40 -1.66 -6.93 8.74
N ASN A 41 -1.15 -5.92 9.41
CA ASN A 41 -1.87 -5.12 10.38
C ASN A 41 -1.77 -3.64 9.99
N MET A 42 -2.79 -2.87 10.35
CA MET A 42 -2.80 -1.42 10.14
C MET A 42 -3.07 -0.72 11.46
N THR A 43 -2.21 0.22 11.82
CA THR A 43 -2.36 1.05 13.02
C THR A 43 -2.37 2.52 12.64
N ASN A 44 -3.20 3.33 13.31
CA ASN A 44 -3.32 4.77 13.10
C ASN A 44 -3.01 5.58 14.38
N SER A 45 -2.12 5.05 15.23
CA SER A 45 -1.71 5.66 16.50
C SER A 45 -0.37 6.40 16.40
N LEU A 46 -0.13 7.33 17.33
CA LEU A 46 1.21 7.89 17.54
C LEU A 46 2.14 6.91 18.26
N GLU A 47 1.61 5.87 18.91
CA GLU A 47 2.41 4.93 19.69
C GLU A 47 3.28 4.06 18.78
N VAL A 48 2.72 3.53 17.69
CA VAL A 48 3.51 2.78 16.69
C VAL A 48 4.60 3.64 16.06
N MET A 49 4.33 4.92 15.80
CA MET A 49 5.34 5.83 15.25
C MET A 49 6.48 6.09 16.24
N ARG A 50 6.15 6.25 17.53
CA ARG A 50 7.16 6.38 18.61
C ARG A 50 7.95 5.09 18.78
N ALA A 51 7.31 3.92 18.67
CA ALA A 51 7.98 2.62 18.74
C ALA A 51 8.99 2.47 17.58
N ILE A 52 8.58 2.79 16.35
CA ILE A 52 9.47 2.83 15.17
C ILE A 52 10.66 3.76 15.41
N ALA A 53 10.43 4.97 15.91
CA ALA A 53 11.50 5.94 16.16
C ALA A 53 12.51 5.47 17.22
N LYS A 54 12.12 4.56 18.12
CA LYS A 54 12.96 3.93 19.14
C LYS A 54 13.55 2.58 18.72
N GLY A 55 13.28 2.11 17.50
CA GLY A 55 13.68 0.77 17.04
C GLY A 55 12.93 -0.38 17.75
N GLN A 56 11.76 -0.09 18.31
CA GLN A 56 10.87 -1.03 19.01
C GLN A 56 9.57 -1.28 18.22
N GLY A 57 9.50 -0.78 16.98
CA GLY A 57 8.36 -0.98 16.10
C GLY A 57 8.37 -2.36 15.43
N PRO A 58 7.38 -2.61 14.55
CA PRO A 58 7.34 -3.82 13.73
C PRO A 58 8.61 -4.00 12.88
N GLU A 59 8.95 -5.25 12.58
CA GLU A 59 10.06 -5.64 11.71
C GLU A 59 9.96 -4.99 10.33
N ARG A 60 8.77 -5.00 9.72
CA ARG A 60 8.49 -4.34 8.44
C ARG A 60 7.28 -3.44 8.56
N PHE A 61 7.41 -2.23 8.03
CA PHE A 61 6.34 -1.25 8.02
C PHE A 61 6.40 -0.31 6.81
N ARG A 62 5.27 0.33 6.56
CA ARG A 62 5.09 1.41 5.60
C ARG A 62 4.28 2.53 6.23
N LEU A 63 4.84 3.74 6.23
CA LEU A 63 4.16 4.95 6.68
C LEU A 63 3.44 5.60 5.51
N MET A 64 2.14 5.84 5.65
CA MET A 64 1.29 6.41 4.61
C MET A 64 0.52 7.61 5.14
N LEU A 65 0.39 8.66 4.33
CA LEU A 65 -0.54 9.77 4.57
C LEU A 65 -1.73 9.67 3.63
N GLY A 66 -2.93 9.76 4.19
CA GLY A 66 -4.17 9.61 3.46
C GLY A 66 -4.40 8.20 2.92
N TYR A 67 -5.51 8.04 2.21
CA TYR A 67 -5.95 6.77 1.64
C TYR A 67 -6.75 6.99 0.35
N ALA A 68 -6.85 5.94 -0.46
CA ALA A 68 -7.85 5.82 -1.51
C ALA A 68 -9.09 5.12 -0.93
N GLY A 69 -10.26 5.66 -1.22
CA GLY A 69 -11.52 5.12 -0.75
C GLY A 69 -12.52 5.08 -1.90
N TRP A 70 -13.40 4.10 -1.84
CA TRP A 70 -14.48 3.90 -2.80
C TRP A 70 -15.82 4.07 -2.08
N GLY A 71 -16.77 4.68 -2.76
CA GLY A 71 -18.17 4.63 -2.36
C GLY A 71 -18.77 3.24 -2.64
N ASP A 72 -19.99 3.03 -2.15
CA ASP A 72 -20.71 1.77 -2.29
C ASP A 72 -20.82 1.35 -3.77
N GLY A 73 -20.35 0.15 -4.10
CA GLY A 73 -20.39 -0.40 -5.47
C GLY A 73 -19.42 0.24 -6.47
N GLN A 74 -18.73 1.31 -6.09
CA GLN A 74 -17.89 2.08 -7.02
C GLN A 74 -16.70 1.25 -7.53
N LEU A 75 -16.01 0.52 -6.65
CA LEU A 75 -14.85 -0.28 -7.02
C LEU A 75 -15.26 -1.40 -7.97
N GLU A 76 -16.37 -2.08 -7.70
CA GLU A 76 -16.90 -3.16 -8.52
C GLU A 76 -17.25 -2.66 -9.92
N ASP A 77 -17.88 -1.49 -10.02
CA ASP A 77 -18.26 -0.91 -11.30
C ASP A 77 -17.04 -0.38 -12.08
N GLU A 78 -16.04 0.18 -11.40
CA GLU A 78 -14.76 0.57 -12.02
C GLU A 78 -14.00 -0.65 -12.55
N ILE A 79 -13.96 -1.76 -11.81
CA ILE A 79 -13.37 -3.03 -12.27
C ILE A 79 -14.11 -3.56 -13.51
N LYS A 80 -15.46 -3.55 -13.51
CA LYS A 80 -16.25 -3.99 -14.67
C LYS A 80 -16.01 -3.13 -15.92
N ARG A 81 -15.73 -1.84 -15.73
CA ARG A 81 -15.37 -0.92 -16.83
C ARG A 81 -13.92 -1.06 -17.30
N HIS A 82 -13.13 -1.92 -16.66
CA HIS A 82 -11.69 -2.09 -16.90
C HIS A 82 -10.87 -0.84 -16.52
N ASP A 83 -11.37 0.00 -15.61
CA ASP A 83 -10.62 1.12 -15.05
C ASP A 83 -9.52 0.63 -14.07
N TRP A 84 -9.72 -0.54 -13.46
CA TRP A 84 -8.75 -1.21 -12.57
C TRP A 84 -8.46 -2.64 -12.99
N LEU A 85 -7.20 -3.04 -12.81
CA LEU A 85 -6.75 -4.43 -12.87
C LEU A 85 -6.49 -4.96 -11.45
N THR A 86 -6.83 -6.22 -11.18
CA THR A 86 -6.64 -6.85 -9.86
C THR A 86 -5.64 -8.00 -9.96
N ALA A 87 -4.54 -7.90 -9.23
CA ALA A 87 -3.48 -8.91 -9.19
C ALA A 87 -3.37 -9.54 -7.79
N PRO A 88 -3.00 -10.84 -7.68
CA PRO A 88 -2.55 -11.39 -6.41
C PRO A 88 -1.25 -10.70 -5.98
N PHE A 89 -1.10 -10.48 -4.67
CA PHE A 89 0.11 -9.89 -4.09
C PHE A 89 0.77 -10.85 -3.10
N ASP A 90 2.09 -10.77 -2.99
CA ASP A 90 2.87 -11.36 -1.91
C ASP A 90 3.21 -10.29 -0.87
N ILE A 91 3.42 -10.65 0.39
CA ILE A 91 3.68 -9.67 1.47
C ILE A 91 4.87 -8.75 1.11
N ASP A 92 5.88 -9.27 0.40
CA ASP A 92 7.05 -8.50 -0.02
C ASP A 92 6.70 -7.38 -1.01
N ASP A 93 5.64 -7.54 -1.81
CA ASP A 93 5.13 -6.50 -2.72
C ASP A 93 4.68 -5.26 -1.93
N VAL A 94 4.03 -5.49 -0.78
CA VAL A 94 3.49 -4.44 0.08
C VAL A 94 4.60 -3.59 0.72
N PHE A 95 5.82 -4.10 0.82
CA PHE A 95 6.96 -3.38 1.42
C PHE A 95 8.02 -2.94 0.39
N SER A 96 7.82 -3.19 -0.91
CA SER A 96 8.73 -2.77 -1.99
C SER A 96 8.92 -1.25 -2.07
N ASN A 97 10.15 -0.76 -1.95
CA ASN A 97 10.44 0.68 -2.07
C ASN A 97 10.60 1.16 -3.52
N ASP A 98 10.79 0.22 -4.45
CA ASP A 98 10.84 0.47 -5.88
C ASP A 98 9.44 0.28 -6.47
N GLY A 99 8.86 1.39 -6.92
CA GLY A 99 7.51 1.42 -7.47
C GLY A 99 7.44 0.89 -8.90
N GLU A 100 8.49 1.10 -9.70
CA GLU A 100 8.56 0.66 -11.09
C GLU A 100 8.75 -0.85 -11.15
N ALA A 101 9.71 -1.38 -10.39
CA ALA A 101 9.91 -2.82 -10.28
C ALA A 101 8.69 -3.54 -9.65
N LEU A 102 7.96 -2.88 -8.74
CA LEU A 102 6.72 -3.40 -8.20
C LEU A 102 5.64 -3.48 -9.28
N TRP A 103 5.49 -2.41 -10.08
CA TRP A 103 4.53 -2.37 -11.19
C TRP A 103 4.78 -3.49 -12.19
N ASP A 104 6.00 -3.61 -12.68
CA ASP A 104 6.37 -4.64 -13.67
C ASP A 104 6.12 -6.06 -13.14
N ARG A 105 6.46 -6.31 -11.87
CA ARG A 105 6.23 -7.60 -11.22
C ARG A 105 4.74 -7.92 -11.10
N LEU A 106 3.91 -6.97 -10.66
CA LEU A 106 2.47 -7.18 -10.52
C LEU A 106 1.79 -7.37 -11.90
N MET A 107 2.23 -6.64 -12.91
CA MET A 107 1.73 -6.78 -14.28
C MET A 107 2.14 -8.13 -14.89
N GLY A 108 3.36 -8.59 -14.64
CA GLY A 108 3.79 -9.95 -15.00
C GLY A 108 2.95 -11.05 -14.34
N LYS A 109 2.49 -10.85 -13.09
CA LYS A 109 1.58 -11.79 -12.40
C LYS A 109 0.21 -11.91 -13.06
N LEU A 110 -0.24 -10.86 -13.75
CA LEU A 110 -1.50 -10.87 -14.50
C LEU A 110 -1.40 -11.64 -15.83
N GLN A 111 -0.21 -12.14 -16.19
CA GLN A 111 0.09 -12.69 -17.52
C GLN A 111 -0.26 -11.71 -18.66
N ILE A 112 -0.29 -10.42 -18.35
CA ILE A 112 -0.46 -9.35 -19.34
C ILE A 112 0.92 -8.99 -19.84
N ASP A 113 1.21 -9.33 -21.09
CA ASP A 113 2.41 -8.86 -21.77
C ASP A 113 2.26 -7.36 -22.10
N LEU A 114 2.77 -6.51 -21.21
CA LEU A 114 2.78 -5.06 -21.37
C LEU A 114 3.53 -4.60 -22.62
N ALA A 115 4.37 -5.45 -23.24
CA ALA A 115 5.03 -5.13 -24.50
C ALA A 115 4.04 -4.87 -25.65
N GLY A 116 2.78 -5.34 -25.52
CA GLY A 116 1.71 -5.11 -26.50
C GLY A 116 0.87 -3.85 -26.29
N TYR A 117 1.04 -3.13 -25.18
CA TYR A 117 0.21 -1.96 -24.81
C TYR A 117 0.91 -0.60 -25.02
N SER A 118 1.99 -0.57 -25.80
CA SER A 118 2.65 0.68 -26.18
C SER A 118 1.98 1.33 -27.41
N ASP A 119 1.47 2.53 -27.17
CA ASP A 119 1.09 3.57 -28.14
C ASP A 119 -0.16 3.34 -29.01
N VAL A 120 -1.33 3.65 -28.44
CA VAL A 120 -2.39 4.31 -29.23
C VAL A 120 -2.58 5.72 -28.66
N SER A 121 -1.61 6.59 -28.91
CA SER A 121 -1.84 8.03 -28.84
C SER A 121 -2.74 8.42 -30.01
N GLY A 122 -4.04 8.61 -29.75
CA GLY A 122 -4.98 9.11 -30.74
C GLY A 122 -4.64 10.55 -31.12
N SER A 123 -4.19 10.77 -32.35
CA SER A 123 -4.16 12.11 -32.96
C SER A 123 -5.59 12.58 -33.25
N ALA A 124 -5.87 13.85 -32.92
CA ALA A 124 -7.10 14.57 -33.28
C ALA A 124 -7.23 14.75 -34.80
#